data_AF-A0A6I2M3M0-F1
#
_entry.id   AF-A0A6I2M3M0-F1
#
_cell.length_a   1.000
_cell.length_b   1.000
_cell.length_c   1.000
_cell.angle_alpha   90.00
_cell.angle_beta   90.00
_cell.angle_gamma   90.00
#
_symmetry.space_group_name_H-M   'P 1'
#
loop_
_entity.id
_entity.type
_entity.pdbx_description
1 polymer ?
#
loop_
_entity_poly.entity_id
_entity_poly.type
_entity_poly.pdbx_seq_one_letter_code
_entity_poly.pdbx_strand_id
1 'polypeptide(L)'
;MIYKKIGIAALASIGVNFLIYITALITGFITGDFTSSPSLEDIAFLLFYISSFIIAIGTPVSILAYYIVRNKGESRRTLNFSIHMLSSTAAGLIFFHEIFLLVMITVLSGFLFFLGDEWFLYRKGLKSGRFRVWKAAAAAGIIACAAAPIYLLSADDSAEMEETVDLSKPPVISVEWNETTLSHIKPEYCKFKRKDCTRDKEPYYISDFKGEAIDIYYANTFSLSASNRIAEPEYEIYYLDGEQIKQLEPVNGTFVIPEGLKDQVIKGNAIWETEILQFEAAVNMVDASPAK
;
A
#
# COMPACT_ATOMS: atom_id res chain seq x y z
N MET A 1 -40.53 -18.56 11.17
CA MET A 1 -40.09 -17.60 12.22
C MET A 1 -38.57 -17.49 12.36
N ILE A 2 -37.81 -18.58 12.20
CA ILE A 2 -36.33 -18.60 12.26
C ILE A 2 -35.71 -17.81 11.09
N TYR A 3 -36.10 -18.10 9.84
CA TYR A 3 -35.59 -17.41 8.64
C TYR A 3 -35.75 -15.88 8.69
N LYS A 4 -36.88 -15.38 9.23
CA LYS A 4 -37.11 -13.94 9.42
C LYS A 4 -36.09 -13.32 10.40
N LYS A 5 -35.70 -14.04 11.44
CA LYS A 5 -34.74 -13.56 12.45
C LYS A 5 -33.29 -13.60 11.93
N ILE A 6 -32.96 -14.63 11.16
CA ILE A 6 -31.67 -14.73 10.46
C ILE A 6 -31.56 -13.61 9.40
N GLY A 7 -32.63 -13.32 8.67
CA GLY A 7 -32.66 -12.19 7.73
C GLY A 7 -32.42 -10.83 8.40
N ILE A 8 -32.94 -10.61 9.62
CA ILE A 8 -32.66 -9.38 10.38
C ILE A 8 -31.19 -9.31 10.81
N ALA A 9 -30.58 -10.43 11.20
CA ALA A 9 -29.16 -10.48 11.54
C ALA A 9 -28.28 -10.19 10.30
N ALA A 10 -28.64 -10.74 9.14
CA ALA A 10 -27.96 -10.44 7.89
C ALA A 10 -28.06 -8.95 7.52
N LEU A 11 -29.26 -8.36 7.60
CA LEU A 11 -29.45 -6.92 7.35
C LEU A 11 -28.67 -6.04 8.33
N ALA A 12 -28.60 -6.42 9.61
CA ALA A 12 -27.79 -5.71 10.59
C ALA A 12 -26.29 -5.79 10.28
N SER A 13 -25.81 -6.95 9.83
CA SER A 13 -24.41 -7.13 9.41
C SER A 13 -24.07 -6.28 8.18
N ILE A 14 -24.97 -6.21 7.20
CA ILE A 14 -24.80 -5.35 6.01
C ILE A 14 -24.74 -3.88 6.44
N GLY A 15 -25.64 -3.45 7.32
CA GLY A 15 -25.69 -2.06 7.80
C GLY A 15 -24.43 -1.63 8.56
N VAL A 16 -23.86 -2.51 9.39
CA VAL A 16 -22.62 -2.21 10.12
C VAL A 16 -21.42 -2.13 9.19
N ASN A 17 -21.29 -3.06 8.24
CA ASN A 17 -20.22 -3.00 7.23
C ASN A 17 -20.32 -1.74 6.37
N PHE A 18 -21.53 -1.33 6.00
CA PHE A 18 -21.78 -0.07 5.32
C PHE A 18 -21.33 1.14 6.15
N LEU A 19 -21.55 1.12 7.48
CA LEU A 19 -21.14 2.20 8.37
C LEU A 19 -19.62 2.33 8.49
N ILE A 20 -18.93 1.19 8.58
CA ILE A 20 -17.46 1.11 8.62
C ILE A 20 -16.87 1.68 7.33
N TYR A 21 -17.48 1.33 6.20
CA TYR A 21 -17.10 1.85 4.89
C TYR A 21 -17.26 3.39 4.80
N ILE A 22 -18.42 3.93 5.21
CA ILE A 22 -18.64 5.39 5.21
C ILE A 22 -17.62 6.09 6.09
N THR A 23 -17.23 5.48 7.20
CA THR A 23 -16.24 6.04 8.12
C THR A 23 -14.85 6.03 7.49
N ALA A 24 -14.43 4.93 6.86
CA ALA A 24 -13.16 4.86 6.13
C ALA A 24 -13.08 5.91 5.00
N LEU A 25 -14.19 6.11 4.27
CA LEU A 25 -14.27 7.12 3.20
C LEU A 25 -14.17 8.55 3.75
N ILE A 26 -14.86 8.85 4.84
CA ILE A 26 -14.76 10.16 5.52
C ILE A 26 -13.33 10.38 6.04
N THR A 27 -12.71 9.35 6.63
CA THR A 27 -11.33 9.43 7.15
C THR A 27 -10.34 9.72 6.02
N GLY A 28 -10.39 8.98 4.91
CA GLY A 28 -9.55 9.27 3.75
C GLY A 28 -9.74 10.71 3.24
N PHE A 29 -10.97 11.23 3.30
CA PHE A 29 -11.28 12.58 2.80
C PHE A 29 -10.67 13.66 3.70
N ILE A 30 -10.54 13.36 4.99
CA ILE A 30 -9.94 14.25 5.98
C ILE A 30 -8.40 14.19 5.92
N THR A 31 -7.80 13.03 5.65
CA THR A 31 -6.35 12.84 5.65
C THR A 31 -5.67 13.30 4.36
N GLY A 32 -6.42 13.56 3.28
CA GLY A 32 -5.86 14.07 2.02
C GLY A 32 -5.25 13.00 1.12
N ASP A 33 -5.33 11.73 1.51
CA ASP A 33 -4.84 10.57 0.78
C ASP A 33 -5.85 10.11 -0.30
N PHE A 34 -6.16 11.04 -1.22
CA PHE A 34 -7.20 10.90 -2.24
C PHE A 34 -6.67 10.69 -3.67
N THR A 35 -5.35 10.54 -3.83
CA THR A 35 -4.67 10.44 -5.12
C THR A 35 -5.03 9.17 -5.91
N SER A 36 -5.57 8.14 -5.23
CA SER A 36 -6.10 6.91 -5.84
C SER A 36 -7.60 6.74 -5.55
N SER A 37 -8.43 7.70 -5.93
CA SER A 37 -9.88 7.65 -5.65
C SER A 37 -10.55 6.49 -6.41
N PRO A 38 -11.12 5.47 -5.74
CA PRO A 38 -11.95 4.49 -6.42
C PRO A 38 -13.20 5.20 -6.94
N SER A 39 -13.57 4.93 -8.18
CA SER A 39 -14.78 5.52 -8.75
C SER A 39 -16.00 5.11 -7.89
N LEU A 40 -17.07 5.92 -7.94
CA LEU A 40 -18.33 5.58 -7.26
C LEU A 40 -18.87 4.21 -7.71
N GLU A 41 -18.48 3.76 -8.91
CA GLU A 41 -18.74 2.44 -9.46
C GLU A 41 -17.91 1.33 -8.80
N ASP A 42 -16.59 1.54 -8.60
CA ASP A 42 -15.73 0.58 -7.89
C ASP A 42 -16.18 0.38 -6.43
N ILE A 43 -16.62 1.48 -5.82
CA ILE A 43 -17.22 1.51 -4.48
C ILE A 43 -18.51 0.70 -4.45
N ALA A 44 -19.43 0.95 -5.40
CA ALA A 44 -20.69 0.25 -5.47
C ALA A 44 -20.49 -1.25 -5.75
N PHE A 45 -19.52 -1.57 -6.61
CA PHE A 45 -19.13 -2.93 -6.96
C PHE A 45 -18.57 -3.68 -5.75
N LEU A 46 -17.65 -3.05 -5.01
CA LEU A 46 -17.07 -3.63 -3.80
C LEU A 46 -18.15 -3.85 -2.72
N LEU A 47 -19.05 -2.88 -2.50
CA LEU A 47 -20.15 -3.00 -1.53
C LEU A 47 -21.13 -4.10 -1.91
N PHE A 48 -21.48 -4.21 -3.19
CA PHE A 48 -22.33 -5.27 -3.69
C PHE A 48 -21.66 -6.64 -3.51
N TYR A 49 -20.37 -6.73 -3.83
CA TYR A 49 -19.61 -7.97 -3.73
C TYR A 49 -19.44 -8.44 -2.28
N ILE A 50 -18.99 -7.56 -1.38
CA ILE A 50 -18.83 -7.85 0.05
C ILE A 50 -20.17 -8.21 0.69
N SER A 51 -21.24 -7.44 0.43
CA SER A 51 -22.56 -7.73 0.98
C SER A 51 -23.11 -9.07 0.48
N SER A 52 -22.96 -9.35 -0.81
CA SER A 52 -23.41 -10.62 -1.41
C SER A 52 -22.63 -11.81 -0.85
N PHE A 53 -21.31 -11.66 -0.69
CA PHE A 53 -20.43 -12.68 -0.11
C PHE A 53 -20.81 -12.98 1.35
N ILE A 54 -21.02 -11.94 2.16
CA ILE A 54 -21.43 -12.06 3.56
C ILE A 54 -22.79 -12.75 3.69
N ILE A 55 -23.76 -12.43 2.83
CA ILE A 55 -25.06 -13.12 2.82
C ILE A 55 -24.88 -14.59 2.43
N ALA A 56 -24.13 -14.85 1.36
CA ALA A 56 -23.94 -16.18 0.78
C ALA A 56 -23.26 -17.16 1.74
N ILE A 57 -22.34 -16.69 2.59
CA ILE A 57 -21.61 -17.52 3.55
C ILE A 57 -22.21 -17.41 4.96
N GLY A 58 -22.49 -16.19 5.43
CA GLY A 58 -22.97 -15.95 6.79
C GLY A 58 -24.34 -16.57 7.06
N THR A 59 -25.26 -16.53 6.09
CA THR A 59 -26.61 -17.07 6.26
C THR A 59 -26.60 -18.60 6.44
N PRO A 60 -25.93 -19.40 5.57
CA PRO A 60 -25.76 -20.83 5.81
C PRO A 60 -25.09 -21.16 7.14
N VAL A 61 -24.05 -20.41 7.54
CA VAL A 61 -23.35 -20.62 8.81
C VAL A 61 -24.29 -20.40 9.99
N SER A 62 -25.10 -19.33 10.01
CA SER A 62 -26.12 -19.10 11.06
C SER A 62 -27.18 -20.19 11.11
N ILE A 63 -27.65 -20.67 9.95
CA ILE A 63 -28.61 -21.78 9.90
C ILE A 63 -27.98 -23.03 10.52
N LEU A 64 -26.76 -23.39 10.09
CA LEU A 64 -26.03 -24.55 10.58
C LEU A 64 -25.76 -24.45 12.09
N ALA A 65 -25.25 -23.28 12.53
CA ALA A 65 -25.00 -22.99 13.93
C ALA A 65 -26.25 -23.21 14.77
N TYR A 66 -27.40 -22.68 14.32
CA TYR A 66 -28.68 -22.87 15.00
C TYR A 66 -29.01 -24.35 15.26
N TYR A 67 -28.87 -25.20 14.24
CA TYR A 67 -29.17 -26.63 14.36
C TYR A 67 -28.20 -27.37 15.28
N ILE A 68 -26.91 -27.00 15.25
CA ILE A 68 -25.87 -27.62 16.09
C ILE A 68 -26.05 -27.24 17.57
N VAL A 69 -26.33 -25.96 17.84
CA VAL A 69 -26.24 -25.43 19.20
C VAL A 69 -27.56 -25.45 19.97
N ARG A 70 -28.73 -25.54 19.29
CA ARG A 70 -30.07 -25.40 19.92
C ARG A 70 -30.31 -26.27 21.16
N ASN A 71 -29.68 -27.44 21.27
CA ASN A 71 -29.87 -28.39 22.38
C ASN A 71 -28.65 -28.52 23.31
N LYS A 72 -27.67 -27.61 23.21
CA LYS A 72 -26.39 -27.71 23.94
C LYS A 72 -26.36 -27.02 25.31
N GLY A 73 -27.51 -26.55 25.80
CA GLY A 73 -27.63 -25.99 27.15
C GLY A 73 -26.65 -24.84 27.40
N GLU A 74 -25.80 -24.98 28.41
CA GLU A 74 -24.83 -23.94 28.82
C GLU A 74 -23.70 -23.71 27.82
N SER A 75 -23.27 -24.75 27.08
CA SER A 75 -22.18 -24.63 26.08
C SER A 75 -22.65 -24.08 24.74
N ARG A 76 -23.97 -23.91 24.55
CA ARG A 76 -24.59 -23.38 23.32
C ARG A 76 -23.90 -22.12 22.82
N ARG A 77 -23.65 -21.16 23.72
CA ARG A 77 -23.12 -19.84 23.35
C ARG A 77 -21.68 -19.92 22.89
N THR A 78 -20.83 -20.64 23.61
CA THR A 78 -19.42 -20.84 23.23
C THR A 78 -19.33 -21.57 21.90
N LEU A 79 -20.13 -22.63 21.70
CA LEU A 79 -20.20 -23.33 20.43
C LEU A 79 -20.69 -22.43 19.30
N ASN A 80 -21.69 -21.58 19.54
CA ASN A 80 -22.19 -20.63 18.55
C ASN A 80 -21.11 -19.63 18.13
N PHE A 81 -20.38 -19.07 19.10
CA PHE A 81 -19.24 -18.19 18.85
C PHE A 81 -18.15 -18.89 18.03
N SER A 82 -17.73 -20.10 18.45
CA SER A 82 -16.69 -20.85 17.73
C SER A 82 -17.08 -21.16 16.30
N ILE A 83 -18.33 -21.58 16.04
CA ILE A 83 -18.81 -21.86 14.67
C ILE A 83 -18.69 -20.61 13.81
N HIS A 84 -19.17 -19.46 14.29
CA HIS A 84 -19.13 -18.21 13.54
C HIS A 84 -17.70 -17.71 13.31
N MET A 85 -16.87 -17.66 14.35
CA MET A 85 -15.50 -17.15 14.25
C MET A 85 -14.60 -18.05 13.41
N LEU A 86 -14.67 -19.38 13.59
CA LEU A 86 -13.85 -20.31 12.81
C LEU A 86 -14.27 -20.33 11.34
N SER A 87 -15.57 -20.32 11.06
CA SER A 87 -16.07 -20.32 9.68
C SER A 87 -15.73 -19.02 8.97
N SER A 88 -15.86 -17.87 9.63
CA SER A 88 -15.52 -16.58 9.03
C SER A 88 -14.02 -16.40 8.83
N THR A 89 -13.19 -16.87 9.77
CA THR A 89 -11.73 -16.86 9.63
C THR A 89 -11.28 -17.76 8.47
N ALA A 90 -11.81 -18.98 8.40
CA ALA A 90 -11.50 -19.90 7.31
C ALA A 90 -11.94 -19.34 5.95
N ALA A 91 -13.16 -18.80 5.86
CA ALA A 91 -13.64 -18.15 4.63
C ALA A 91 -12.77 -16.94 4.25
N GLY A 92 -12.42 -16.09 5.22
CA GLY A 92 -11.56 -14.94 4.98
C GLY A 92 -10.21 -15.35 4.41
N LEU A 93 -9.53 -16.32 5.04
CA LEU A 93 -8.24 -16.82 4.58
C LEU A 93 -8.33 -17.52 3.22
N ILE A 94 -9.35 -18.34 2.97
CA ILE A 94 -9.47 -19.06 1.69
C ILE A 94 -9.72 -18.10 0.53
N PHE A 95 -10.62 -17.13 0.69
CA PHE A 95 -11.07 -16.27 -0.41
C PHE A 95 -10.30 -14.96 -0.53
N PHE A 96 -9.65 -14.49 0.55
CA PHE A 96 -9.03 -13.16 0.62
C PHE A 96 -7.63 -13.15 1.25
N HIS A 97 -6.87 -14.25 1.21
CA HIS A 97 -5.52 -14.33 1.81
C HIS A 97 -4.57 -13.20 1.40
N GLU A 98 -4.66 -12.72 0.15
CA GLU A 98 -3.81 -11.64 -0.38
C GLU A 98 -4.18 -10.25 0.14
N ILE A 99 -5.39 -10.07 0.68
CA ILE A 99 -5.92 -8.76 1.10
C ILE A 99 -6.36 -8.85 2.56
N PHE A 100 -5.43 -8.59 3.46
CA PHE A 100 -5.63 -8.71 4.92
C PHE A 100 -6.87 -7.96 5.43
N LEU A 101 -7.15 -6.77 4.89
CA LEU A 101 -8.34 -5.98 5.25
C LEU A 101 -9.66 -6.75 4.99
N LEU A 102 -9.75 -7.47 3.88
CA LEU A 102 -10.95 -8.25 3.53
C LEU A 102 -11.10 -9.50 4.42
N VAL A 103 -9.98 -10.10 4.85
CA VAL A 103 -9.99 -11.17 5.88
C VAL A 103 -10.60 -10.62 7.17
N MET A 104 -10.16 -9.44 7.61
CA MET A 104 -10.65 -8.81 8.85
C MET A 104 -12.15 -8.45 8.76
N ILE A 105 -12.62 -7.92 7.64
CA ILE A 105 -14.05 -7.64 7.41
C ILE A 105 -14.89 -8.92 7.44
N THR A 106 -14.36 -10.01 6.90
CA THR A 106 -15.04 -11.32 6.92
C THR A 106 -15.17 -11.84 8.35
N VAL A 107 -14.08 -11.79 9.13
CA VAL A 107 -14.06 -12.19 10.55
C VAL A 107 -15.07 -11.37 11.36
N LEU A 108 -15.07 -10.04 11.17
CA LEU A 108 -16.02 -9.13 11.78
C LEU A 108 -17.46 -9.49 11.45
N SER A 109 -17.74 -9.77 10.18
CA SER A 109 -19.08 -10.18 9.76
C SER A 109 -19.53 -11.44 10.50
N GLY A 110 -18.65 -12.43 10.65
CA GLY A 110 -18.94 -13.61 11.49
C GLY A 110 -19.30 -13.27 12.94
N PHE A 111 -18.57 -12.33 13.55
CA PHE A 111 -18.88 -11.84 14.90
C PHE A 111 -20.26 -11.17 14.96
N LEU A 112 -20.64 -10.38 13.95
CA LEU A 112 -21.95 -9.73 13.87
C LEU A 112 -23.09 -10.76 13.71
N PHE A 113 -22.89 -11.81 12.91
CA PHE A 113 -23.85 -12.91 12.81
C PHE A 113 -24.01 -13.66 14.13
N PHE A 114 -22.92 -13.94 14.85
CA PHE A 114 -23.00 -14.50 16.20
C PHE A 114 -23.83 -13.63 17.15
N LEU A 115 -23.56 -12.32 17.18
CA LEU A 115 -24.32 -11.38 18.00
C LEU A 115 -25.80 -11.34 17.58
N GLY A 116 -26.07 -11.34 16.29
CA GLY A 116 -27.40 -11.41 15.72
C GLY A 116 -28.14 -12.67 16.17
N ASP A 117 -27.51 -13.84 16.10
CA ASP A 117 -28.10 -15.09 16.55
C ASP A 117 -28.42 -15.05 18.05
N GLU A 118 -27.48 -14.60 18.89
CA GLU A 118 -27.71 -14.46 20.33
C GLU A 118 -28.87 -13.50 20.65
N TRP A 119 -28.97 -12.40 19.90
CA TRP A 119 -29.96 -11.35 20.14
C TRP A 119 -31.34 -11.67 19.61
N PHE A 120 -31.43 -12.24 18.40
CA PHE A 120 -32.70 -12.44 17.72
C PHE A 120 -33.23 -13.86 17.91
N LEU A 121 -32.37 -14.88 17.90
CA LEU A 121 -32.79 -16.28 18.03
C LEU A 121 -32.92 -16.69 19.50
N TYR A 122 -31.96 -16.34 20.35
CA TYR A 122 -31.79 -16.93 21.69
C TYR A 122 -32.09 -16.01 22.88
N ARG A 123 -32.60 -14.80 22.64
CA ARG A 123 -32.92 -13.81 23.69
C ARG A 123 -33.95 -14.27 24.73
N LYS A 124 -34.83 -15.23 24.42
CA LYS A 124 -35.80 -15.76 25.39
C LYS A 124 -35.11 -16.79 26.30
N GLY A 125 -34.76 -16.39 27.53
CA GLY A 125 -34.28 -17.29 28.58
C GLY A 125 -33.08 -16.82 29.40
N LEU A 126 -32.46 -15.67 29.07
CA LEU A 126 -31.29 -15.16 29.80
C LEU A 126 -31.69 -14.30 31.01
N LYS A 127 -31.12 -14.60 32.18
CA LYS A 127 -31.24 -13.77 33.39
C LYS A 127 -30.69 -12.35 33.11
N SER A 128 -31.46 -11.33 33.52
CA SER A 128 -31.25 -9.89 33.25
C SER A 128 -29.80 -9.38 33.38
N GLY A 129 -29.05 -9.85 34.38
CA GLY A 129 -27.66 -9.41 34.63
C GLY A 129 -26.64 -9.87 33.58
N ARG A 130 -26.70 -11.14 33.14
CA ARG A 130 -25.79 -11.65 32.08
C ARG A 130 -26.07 -10.95 30.75
N PHE A 131 -27.30 -10.54 30.48
CA PHE A 131 -27.64 -9.85 29.23
C PHE A 131 -27.02 -8.43 29.13
N ARG A 132 -26.83 -7.74 30.26
CA ARG A 132 -26.28 -6.37 30.30
C ARG A 132 -24.78 -6.33 29.98
N VAL A 133 -24.00 -7.29 30.49
CA VAL A 133 -22.55 -7.43 30.20
C VAL A 133 -22.30 -7.69 28.71
N TRP A 134 -23.14 -8.51 28.08
CA TRP A 134 -22.96 -8.86 26.67
C TRP A 134 -23.45 -7.76 25.69
N LYS A 135 -24.38 -6.89 26.11
CA LYS A 135 -24.65 -5.64 25.36
C LYS A 135 -23.42 -4.75 25.33
N ALA A 136 -22.73 -4.62 26.46
CA ALA A 136 -21.50 -3.84 26.55
C ALA A 136 -20.38 -4.49 25.72
N ALA A 137 -20.23 -5.82 25.76
CA ALA A 137 -19.26 -6.54 24.92
C ALA A 137 -19.58 -6.46 23.41
N ALA A 138 -20.86 -6.51 23.03
CA ALA A 138 -21.29 -6.31 21.65
C ALA A 138 -21.02 -4.88 21.17
N ALA A 139 -21.35 -3.88 21.99
CA ALA A 139 -21.05 -2.48 21.70
C ALA A 139 -19.54 -2.24 21.62
N ALA A 140 -18.76 -2.78 22.56
CA ALA A 140 -17.31 -2.69 22.56
C ALA A 140 -16.67 -3.41 21.36
N GLY A 141 -17.20 -4.57 20.95
CA GLY A 141 -16.76 -5.27 19.74
C GLY A 141 -17.08 -4.49 18.46
N ILE A 142 -18.27 -3.91 18.36
CA ILE A 142 -18.64 -3.04 17.23
C ILE A 142 -17.74 -1.80 17.18
N ILE A 143 -17.47 -1.17 18.34
CA ILE A 143 -16.56 -0.01 18.43
C ILE A 143 -15.13 -0.40 18.07
N ALA A 144 -14.60 -1.50 18.62
CA ALA A 144 -13.26 -1.99 18.32
C ALA A 144 -13.10 -2.33 16.84
N CYS A 145 -14.12 -2.90 16.21
CA CYS A 145 -14.08 -3.25 14.80
C CYS A 145 -14.38 -2.09 13.85
N ALA A 146 -15.11 -1.06 14.29
CA ALA A 146 -15.22 0.20 13.56
C ALA A 146 -13.95 1.05 13.70
N ALA A 147 -13.25 0.95 14.84
CA ALA A 147 -11.98 1.61 15.08
C ALA A 147 -10.77 0.87 14.49
N ALA A 148 -10.87 -0.44 14.23
CA ALA A 148 -9.75 -1.23 13.69
C ALA A 148 -9.29 -0.77 12.30
N PRO A 149 -10.19 -0.48 11.33
CA PRO A 149 -9.78 0.11 10.05
C PRO A 149 -9.16 1.49 10.22
N ILE A 150 -9.69 2.31 11.13
CA ILE A 150 -9.11 3.63 11.45
C ILE A 150 -7.69 3.45 11.99
N TYR A 151 -7.48 2.53 12.94
CA TYR A 151 -6.18 2.26 13.54
C TYR A 151 -5.18 1.62 12.56
N LEU A 152 -5.64 0.77 11.64
CA LEU A 152 -4.78 0.16 10.62
C LEU A 152 -4.39 1.18 9.54
N LEU A 153 -5.35 1.99 9.05
CA LEU A 153 -5.09 3.05 8.08
C LEU A 153 -4.23 4.18 8.66
N SER A 154 -4.36 4.48 9.96
CA SER A 154 -3.50 5.46 10.64
C SER A 154 -2.20 4.86 11.20
N ALA A 155 -2.04 3.54 11.17
CA ALA A 155 -0.75 2.89 11.45
C ALA A 155 0.14 2.82 10.21
N ASP A 156 -0.46 2.76 9.00
CA ASP A 156 0.28 2.77 7.73
C ASP A 156 0.92 4.13 7.40
N ASP A 157 0.47 5.25 7.99
CA ASP A 157 1.15 6.55 7.89
C ASP A 157 2.55 6.58 8.55
N SER A 158 2.94 5.50 9.26
CA SER A 158 4.28 5.34 9.84
C SER A 158 5.04 4.13 9.32
N ALA A 159 4.42 3.32 8.47
CA ALA A 159 5.09 2.24 7.76
C ALA A 159 5.40 2.71 6.34
N GLU A 160 6.20 3.78 6.23
CA GLU A 160 7.18 3.78 5.14
C GLU A 160 7.83 2.41 5.20
N MET A 161 7.69 1.66 4.11
CA MET A 161 8.32 0.36 3.95
C MET A 161 9.82 0.64 4.10
N GLU A 162 10.35 0.54 5.33
CA GLU A 162 11.78 0.73 5.60
C GLU A 162 12.46 -0.29 4.69
N GLU A 163 12.99 0.17 3.56
CA GLU A 163 13.89 -0.63 2.74
C GLU A 163 14.95 -1.11 3.72
N THR A 164 14.93 -2.39 4.05
CA THR A 164 15.89 -2.95 5.00
C THR A 164 17.28 -2.73 4.43
N VAL A 165 17.99 -1.73 4.95
CA VAL A 165 19.28 -1.27 4.41
C VAL A 165 20.30 -2.40 4.57
N ASP A 166 20.59 -3.10 3.47
CA ASP A 166 21.55 -4.20 3.46
C ASP A 166 22.97 -3.68 3.18
N LEU A 167 23.65 -3.27 4.26
CA LEU A 167 25.02 -2.74 4.20
C LEU A 167 26.07 -3.76 3.70
N SER A 168 25.72 -5.04 3.56
CA SER A 168 26.61 -6.05 2.98
C SER A 168 26.74 -5.95 1.46
N LYS A 169 25.78 -5.29 0.81
CA LYS A 169 25.72 -5.10 -0.65
C LYS A 169 26.33 -3.76 -1.09
N PRO A 170 26.80 -3.65 -2.34
CA PRO A 170 27.16 -2.35 -2.91
C PRO A 170 25.94 -1.42 -2.96
N PRO A 171 26.16 -0.08 -2.89
CA PRO A 171 25.09 0.89 -3.07
C PRO A 171 24.50 0.75 -4.48
N VAL A 172 23.21 1.02 -4.60
CA VAL A 172 22.50 1.02 -5.88
C VAL A 172 21.96 2.43 -6.11
N ILE A 173 22.20 2.97 -7.31
CA ILE A 173 21.68 4.28 -7.72
C ILE A 173 20.42 4.07 -8.55
N SER A 174 19.40 4.87 -8.26
CA SER A 174 18.23 5.04 -9.10
C SER A 174 18.25 6.46 -9.64
N VAL A 175 18.08 6.59 -10.95
CA VAL A 175 17.90 7.89 -11.61
C VAL A 175 16.46 7.95 -12.06
N GLU A 176 15.70 8.85 -11.48
CA GLU A 176 14.31 9.07 -11.85
C GLU A 176 14.21 10.36 -12.64
N TRP A 177 13.70 10.25 -13.85
CA TRP A 177 13.57 11.36 -14.78
C TRP A 177 12.09 11.55 -15.09
N ASN A 178 11.51 12.64 -14.59
CA ASN A 178 10.08 12.96 -14.75
C ASN A 178 9.17 11.75 -14.48
N GLU A 179 9.28 11.20 -13.26
CA GLU A 179 8.50 10.05 -12.77
C GLU A 179 8.78 8.71 -13.48
N THR A 180 9.81 8.66 -14.35
CA THR A 180 10.26 7.44 -15.01
C THR A 180 11.66 7.06 -14.52
N THR A 181 11.81 5.87 -13.94
CA THR A 181 13.13 5.36 -13.55
C THR A 181 13.91 4.87 -14.76
N LEU A 182 15.13 5.40 -14.95
CA LEU A 182 16.02 4.95 -16.00
C LEU A 182 16.47 3.51 -15.74
N SER A 183 16.27 2.64 -16.71
CA SER A 183 16.64 1.22 -16.67
C SER A 183 18.08 0.97 -17.13
N HIS A 184 18.64 1.87 -17.95
CA HIS A 184 19.98 1.74 -18.53
C HIS A 184 21.03 2.57 -17.80
N ILE A 185 21.31 2.23 -16.54
CA ILE A 185 22.40 2.80 -15.76
C ILE A 185 23.53 1.78 -15.62
N LYS A 186 24.78 2.19 -15.85
CA LYS A 186 25.96 1.34 -15.63
C LYS A 186 26.73 1.78 -14.37
N PRO A 187 26.47 1.16 -13.20
CA PRO A 187 27.17 1.50 -11.98
C PRO A 187 28.54 0.83 -11.87
N GLU A 188 29.55 1.58 -11.43
CA GLU A 188 30.87 1.08 -11.00
C GLU A 188 31.14 1.50 -9.55
N TYR A 189 31.48 0.54 -8.70
CA TYR A 189 31.58 0.74 -7.26
C TYR A 189 33.01 0.59 -6.73
N CYS A 190 33.47 1.56 -5.93
CA CYS A 190 34.82 1.60 -5.36
C CYS A 190 34.83 1.98 -3.88
N LYS A 191 35.61 1.24 -3.06
CA LYS A 191 35.89 1.57 -1.64
C LYS A 191 37.28 2.19 -1.49
N PHE A 192 37.38 3.35 -0.82
CA PHE A 192 38.65 4.08 -0.65
C PHE A 192 39.76 3.27 0.04
N LYS A 193 39.42 2.27 0.86
CA LYS A 193 40.42 1.43 1.55
C LYS A 193 41.19 0.45 0.62
N ARG A 194 40.82 0.31 -0.66
CA ARG A 194 41.41 -0.71 -1.56
C ARG A 194 42.08 -0.19 -2.84
N LYS A 195 41.79 1.04 -3.31
CA LYS A 195 42.39 1.65 -4.51
C LYS A 195 42.22 3.18 -4.46
N ASP A 196 43.04 3.90 -5.23
CA ASP A 196 42.81 5.29 -5.61
C ASP A 196 41.50 5.36 -6.43
N CYS A 197 40.36 5.49 -5.75
CA CYS A 197 39.07 5.65 -6.42
C CYS A 197 39.06 7.01 -7.13
N THR A 198 39.22 7.00 -8.45
CA THR A 198 39.19 8.21 -9.29
C THR A 198 37.76 8.54 -9.66
N ARG A 199 37.37 9.82 -9.55
CA ARG A 199 36.06 10.30 -9.99
C ARG A 199 36.04 10.43 -11.51
N ASP A 200 35.06 9.82 -12.16
CA ASP A 200 34.85 9.96 -13.60
C ASP A 200 34.05 11.24 -13.84
N LYS A 201 34.63 12.13 -14.65
CA LYS A 201 34.12 13.47 -14.93
C LYS A 201 33.98 13.73 -16.42
N GLU A 202 34.17 12.72 -17.27
CA GLU A 202 34.29 12.88 -18.72
C GLU A 202 33.03 12.37 -19.46
N PRO A 203 31.98 13.19 -19.59
CA PRO A 203 30.84 12.89 -20.45
C PRO A 203 31.25 12.87 -21.92
N TYR A 204 30.50 12.13 -22.76
CA TYR A 204 30.78 12.01 -24.19
C TYR A 204 29.50 11.94 -25.02
N TYR A 205 29.57 12.43 -26.26
CA TYR A 205 28.46 12.37 -27.21
C TYR A 205 28.23 10.95 -27.73
N ILE A 206 26.97 10.60 -27.96
CA ILE A 206 26.58 9.33 -28.58
C ILE A 206 26.07 9.60 -29.99
N SER A 207 26.50 8.77 -30.95
CA SER A 207 26.11 8.90 -32.37
C SER A 207 24.94 8.00 -32.76
N ASP A 208 24.62 7.00 -31.94
CA ASP A 208 23.55 6.03 -32.16
C ASP A 208 22.54 6.11 -31.01
N PHE A 209 21.26 5.86 -31.31
CA PHE A 209 20.14 5.80 -30.36
C PHE A 209 20.28 4.59 -29.42
N LYS A 210 21.24 4.65 -28.49
CA LYS A 210 21.58 3.61 -27.51
C LYS A 210 21.19 3.99 -26.08
N GLY A 211 20.77 5.23 -25.87
CA GLY A 211 20.22 5.72 -24.60
C GLY A 211 18.70 5.62 -24.54
N GLU A 212 18.15 5.94 -23.37
CA GLU A 212 16.70 6.16 -23.22
C GLU A 212 16.32 7.50 -23.86
N ALA A 213 15.18 7.53 -24.56
CA ALA A 213 14.69 8.74 -25.21
C ALA A 213 14.00 9.62 -24.18
N ILE A 214 14.54 10.81 -23.96
CA ILE A 214 14.02 11.76 -22.99
C ILE A 214 13.57 13.01 -23.73
N ASP A 215 12.30 13.36 -23.55
CA ASP A 215 11.74 14.60 -24.04
C ASP A 215 12.12 15.75 -23.11
N ILE A 216 13.21 16.43 -23.42
CA ILE A 216 13.72 17.53 -22.59
C ILE A 216 12.85 18.78 -22.62
N TYR A 217 11.86 18.88 -23.52
CA TYR A 217 10.96 20.01 -23.56
C TYR A 217 9.89 19.93 -22.46
N TYR A 218 9.39 18.72 -22.17
CA TYR A 218 8.39 18.47 -21.12
C TYR A 218 8.98 17.88 -19.83
N ALA A 219 10.18 17.30 -19.90
CA ALA A 219 10.84 16.58 -18.82
C ALA A 219 12.33 16.98 -18.72
N ASN A 220 12.63 18.13 -18.13
CA ASN A 220 14.01 18.62 -17.97
C ASN A 220 14.56 18.44 -16.55
N THR A 221 13.86 17.70 -15.68
CA THR A 221 14.30 17.46 -14.30
C THR A 221 14.53 15.99 -14.02
N PHE A 222 15.53 15.71 -13.19
CA PHE A 222 15.74 14.37 -12.65
C PHE A 222 16.15 14.43 -11.17
N SER A 223 15.80 13.37 -10.45
CA SER A 223 16.16 13.11 -9.07
C SER A 223 17.06 11.87 -9.00
N LEU A 224 17.88 11.82 -7.96
CA LEU A 224 18.77 10.71 -7.68
C LEU A 224 18.44 10.17 -6.30
N SER A 225 18.36 8.85 -6.19
CA SER A 225 18.26 8.17 -4.90
C SER A 225 19.23 7.01 -4.85
N ALA A 226 19.84 6.81 -3.68
CA ALA A 226 20.78 5.74 -3.45
C ALA A 226 20.26 4.81 -2.35
N SER A 227 20.16 3.51 -2.63
CA SER A 227 19.76 2.52 -1.64
C SER A 227 20.95 1.70 -1.12
N ASN A 228 20.69 0.90 -0.09
CA ASN A 228 21.69 0.14 0.67
C ASN A 228 22.69 1.01 1.47
N ARG A 229 22.39 2.29 1.74
CA ARG A 229 23.17 3.15 2.66
C ARG A 229 22.26 3.93 3.59
N ILE A 230 22.79 4.23 4.78
CA ILE A 230 22.08 5.00 5.82
C ILE A 230 22.28 6.51 5.64
N ALA A 231 23.46 6.90 5.16
CA ALA A 231 23.79 8.30 4.91
C ALA A 231 23.52 8.65 3.44
N GLU A 232 22.95 9.84 3.22
CA GLU A 232 22.83 10.42 1.88
C GLU A 232 24.22 10.74 1.30
N PRO A 233 24.50 10.36 0.05
CA PRO A 233 25.74 10.72 -0.62
C PRO A 233 25.74 12.18 -1.09
N GLU A 234 26.95 12.71 -1.30
CA GLU A 234 27.15 13.88 -2.13
C GLU A 234 27.12 13.47 -3.62
N TYR A 235 26.33 14.16 -4.44
CA TYR A 235 26.21 13.86 -5.86
C TYR A 235 27.01 14.86 -6.71
N GLU A 236 27.86 14.36 -7.59
CA GLU A 236 28.54 15.14 -8.63
C GLU A 236 28.12 14.64 -10.02
N ILE A 237 27.41 15.48 -10.78
CA ILE A 237 26.88 15.13 -12.11
C ILE A 237 27.50 16.02 -13.19
N TYR A 238 28.04 15.42 -14.24
CA TYR A 238 28.77 16.07 -15.32
C TYR A 238 28.11 15.81 -16.69
N TYR A 239 28.02 16.88 -17.50
CA TYR A 239 27.47 16.87 -18.87
C TYR A 239 28.31 17.74 -19.81
N LEU A 240 28.10 17.57 -21.13
CA LEU A 240 28.67 18.39 -22.18
C LEU A 240 27.71 19.47 -22.64
N ASP A 241 28.17 20.71 -22.60
CA ASP A 241 27.57 21.86 -23.28
C ASP A 241 28.56 22.35 -24.35
N GLY A 242 28.33 21.92 -25.59
CA GLY A 242 29.33 22.01 -26.65
C GLY A 242 30.60 21.22 -26.29
N GLU A 243 31.76 21.88 -26.35
CA GLU A 243 33.04 21.24 -25.99
C GLU A 243 33.39 21.36 -24.50
N GLN A 244 32.53 22.01 -23.70
CA GLN A 244 32.80 22.25 -22.28
C GLN A 244 32.11 21.21 -21.40
N ILE A 245 32.90 20.60 -20.51
CA ILE A 245 32.38 19.80 -19.41
C ILE A 245 31.85 20.75 -18.33
N LYS A 246 30.58 20.59 -17.97
CA LYS A 246 29.92 21.35 -16.91
C LYS A 246 29.37 20.42 -15.84
N GLN A 247 29.30 20.93 -14.62
CA GLN A 247 28.69 20.25 -13.48
C GLN A 247 27.25 20.77 -13.30
N LEU A 248 26.30 19.87 -13.03
CA LEU A 248 24.95 20.26 -12.63
C LEU A 248 24.90 20.49 -11.13
N GLU A 249 24.31 21.62 -10.75
CA GLU A 249 24.03 21.96 -9.36
C GLU A 249 22.56 21.63 -9.05
N PRO A 250 22.27 20.97 -7.93
CA PRO A 250 20.90 20.66 -7.55
C PRO A 250 20.18 21.91 -7.03
N VAL A 251 18.89 22.03 -7.36
CA VAL A 251 17.97 23.00 -6.76
C VAL A 251 16.94 22.21 -5.96
N ASN A 252 17.00 22.30 -4.63
CA ASN A 252 16.13 21.54 -3.71
C ASN A 252 16.14 20.01 -3.96
N GLY A 253 17.33 19.43 -4.20
CA GLY A 253 17.48 17.98 -4.43
C GLY A 253 17.08 17.50 -5.83
N THR A 254 16.66 18.41 -6.72
CA THR A 254 16.36 18.12 -8.12
C THR A 254 17.42 18.72 -9.03
N PHE A 255 17.85 17.97 -10.05
CA PHE A 255 18.78 18.45 -11.06
C PHE A 255 17.98 18.90 -12.29
N VAL A 256 18.33 20.08 -12.82
CA VAL A 256 17.68 20.64 -14.02
C VAL A 256 18.65 20.58 -15.18
N ILE A 257 18.24 19.89 -16.24
CA ILE A 257 18.98 19.72 -17.48
C ILE A 257 18.77 20.95 -18.36
N PRO A 258 19.85 21.61 -18.82
CA PRO A 258 19.74 22.71 -19.78
C PRO A 258 19.08 22.27 -21.10
N GLU A 259 18.33 23.18 -21.71
CA GLU A 259 17.76 22.97 -23.04
C GLU A 259 18.83 22.98 -24.14
N GLY A 260 18.55 22.32 -25.26
CA GLY A 260 19.40 22.36 -26.45
C GLY A 260 20.66 21.48 -26.39
N LEU A 261 20.75 20.57 -25.41
CA LEU A 261 21.82 19.59 -25.33
C LEU A 261 21.68 18.52 -26.42
N LYS A 262 22.83 18.05 -26.92
CA LYS A 262 22.90 16.90 -27.83
C LYS A 262 22.88 15.59 -27.06
N ASP A 263 22.49 14.51 -27.75
CA ASP A 263 22.55 13.13 -27.26
C ASP A 263 23.92 12.80 -26.69
N GLN A 264 23.95 12.34 -25.44
CA GLN A 264 25.19 12.15 -24.71
C GLN A 264 25.06 11.16 -23.56
N VAL A 265 26.20 10.72 -23.05
CA VAL A 265 26.30 10.04 -21.76
C VAL A 265 26.63 11.06 -20.68
N ILE A 266 25.72 11.19 -19.72
CA ILE A 266 25.92 11.95 -18.48
C ILE A 266 26.69 11.05 -17.50
N LYS A 267 27.66 11.64 -16.80
CA LYS A 267 28.47 10.96 -15.78
C LYS A 267 28.06 11.41 -14.40
N GLY A 268 27.76 10.47 -13.52
CA GLY A 268 27.42 10.77 -12.13
C GLY A 268 28.34 10.07 -11.14
N ASN A 269 28.61 10.72 -10.02
CA ASN A 269 29.30 10.15 -8.87
C ASN A 269 28.44 10.36 -7.62
N ALA A 270 28.10 9.29 -6.91
CA ALA A 270 27.55 9.34 -5.55
C ALA A 270 28.69 9.03 -4.56
N ILE A 271 28.98 9.98 -3.68
CA ILE A 271 30.17 10.00 -2.84
C ILE A 271 29.75 9.91 -1.37
N TRP A 272 30.26 8.88 -0.69
CA TRP A 272 30.19 8.74 0.77
C TRP A 272 31.58 8.92 1.37
N GLU A 273 31.66 9.02 2.71
CA GLU A 273 32.94 9.18 3.41
C GLU A 273 33.99 8.11 3.07
N THR A 274 33.56 6.88 2.76
CA THR A 274 34.46 5.72 2.60
C THR A 274 34.39 5.02 1.24
N GLU A 275 33.57 5.51 0.31
CA GLU A 275 33.28 4.85 -0.96
C GLU A 275 32.66 5.80 -2.00
N ILE A 276 32.74 5.40 -3.26
CA ILE A 276 32.14 6.11 -4.40
C ILE A 276 31.39 5.08 -5.26
N LEU A 277 30.21 5.47 -5.74
CA LEU A 277 29.49 4.80 -6.81
C LEU A 277 29.45 5.72 -8.02
N GLN A 278 30.02 5.27 -9.12
CA GLN A 278 30.02 5.99 -10.40
C GLN A 278 28.94 5.41 -11.28
N PHE A 279 28.30 6.24 -12.10
CA PHE A 279 27.29 5.75 -13.01
C PHE A 279 27.26 6.52 -14.32
N GLU A 280 26.92 5.80 -15.38
CA GLU A 280 26.66 6.36 -16.71
C GLU A 280 25.17 6.32 -17.00
N ALA A 281 24.61 7.44 -17.44
CA ALA A 281 23.26 7.54 -17.96
C ALA A 281 23.32 8.00 -19.42
N ALA A 282 22.96 7.13 -20.36
CA ALA A 282 22.89 7.47 -21.77
C ALA A 282 21.51 8.07 -22.09
N VAL A 283 21.49 9.31 -22.56
CA VAL A 283 20.27 10.07 -22.81
C VAL A 283 20.24 10.54 -24.26
N ASN A 284 19.17 10.19 -24.98
CA ASN A 284 18.86 10.81 -26.26
C ASN A 284 17.91 11.98 -26.01
N MET A 285 18.36 13.19 -26.33
CA MET A 285 17.66 14.44 -26.07
C MET A 285 16.70 14.73 -27.23
N VAL A 286 15.42 14.42 -27.05
CA VAL A 286 14.40 14.68 -28.06
C VAL A 286 13.77 16.05 -27.79
N ASP A 287 13.94 16.98 -28.73
CA ASP A 287 13.22 18.26 -28.70
C ASP A 287 11.91 18.09 -29.48
N ALA A 288 10.86 17.63 -28.79
CA ALA A 288 9.52 17.54 -29.34
C ALA A 288 8.78 18.89 -29.18
N SER A 289 9.38 19.97 -29.68
CA SER A 289 8.69 21.26 -29.77
C SER A 289 7.36 21.07 -30.55
N PRO A 290 6.21 21.57 -30.05
CA PRO A 290 4.97 21.49 -30.81
C PRO A 290 5.15 22.20 -32.15
N ALA A 291 4.90 21.47 -33.25
CA ALA A 291 4.98 22.00 -34.60
C ALA A 291 4.22 23.33 -34.71
N LYS A 292 4.91 24.37 -35.20
CA LYS A 292 4.31 25.69 -35.47
C LYS A 292 3.24 25.62 -36.56
#